data_AF-A0AA40ZUJ7-F1
#
_entry.id   AF-A0AA40ZUJ7-F1
#
_cell.length_a   1.000
_cell.length_b   1.000
_cell.length_c   1.000
_cell.angle_alpha   90.00
_cell.angle_beta   90.00
_cell.angle_gamma   90.00
#
_symmetry.space_group_name_H-M   'P 1'
#
loop_
_entity.id
_entity.type
_entity.pdbx_description
1 polymer ?
#
loop_
_entity_poly.entity_id
_entity_poly.type
_entity_poly.pdbx_seq_one_letter_code
_entity_poly.pdbx_strand_id
1 'polypeptide(L)' 'MVFRIISLSKSRLAGLYFPESSQAVATNRLMRWVHGCRPLMAELEAAGYSRSQKWLTVRQVALIVAHLGEP' A
#
# COMPACT_ATOMS: atom_id res chain seq x y z
N MET A 1 16.43 9.65 -3.38
CA MET A 1 15.76 9.50 -2.07
C MET A 1 15.56 8.02 -1.83
N VAL A 2 15.99 7.47 -0.69
CA VAL A 2 15.81 6.03 -0.41
C VAL A 2 14.43 5.84 0.20
N PHE A 3 13.55 5.09 -0.46
CA PHE A 3 12.26 4.71 0.11
C PHE A 3 12.50 3.81 1.33
N ARG A 4 11.93 4.16 2.49
CA ARG A 4 12.07 3.38 3.72
C ARG A 4 10.79 2.62 4.00
N ILE A 5 10.92 1.30 4.13
CA ILE A 5 9.82 0.41 4.52
C ILE A 5 9.57 0.57 6.03
N ILE A 6 8.64 1.45 6.38
CA ILE A 6 8.18 1.68 7.76
C ILE A 6 6.65 1.54 7.81
N SER A 7 6.07 1.56 9.01
CA SER A 7 4.62 1.63 9.14
C SER A 7 4.12 2.98 8.62
N LEU A 8 3.17 2.95 7.69
CA LEU A 8 2.64 4.13 7.00
C LEU A 8 1.11 4.04 6.95
N SER A 9 0.43 5.18 6.94
CA SER A 9 -1.00 5.18 6.62
C SER A 9 -1.21 4.84 5.14
N LYS A 10 -2.37 4.27 4.81
CA LYS A 10 -2.76 4.01 3.41
C LYS A 10 -2.65 5.26 2.54
N SER A 11 -3.11 6.40 3.06
CA SER A 11 -3.06 7.68 2.35
C SER A 11 -1.64 8.18 2.13
N ARG A 12 -0.75 7.98 3.11
CA ARG A 12 0.65 8.38 2.99
C ARG A 12 1.39 7.50 1.98
N LEU A 13 1.22 6.18 2.06
CA LEU A 13 1.80 5.27 1.07
C LEU A 13 1.28 5.59 -0.34
N ALA A 14 -0.02 5.80 -0.48
CA ALA A 14 -0.61 6.15 -1.77
C ALA A 14 -0.11 7.49 -2.32
N GLY A 15 0.10 8.49 -1.47
CA GLY A 15 0.68 9.77 -1.87
C GLY A 15 2.13 9.66 -2.34
N LEU A 16 2.88 8.64 -1.89
CA LEU A 16 4.23 8.36 -2.41
C LEU A 16 4.14 7.80 -3.84
N TYR A 17 3.23 6.84 -4.10
CA TYR A 17 3.03 6.30 -5.45
C TYR A 17 2.40 7.30 -6.44
N PHE A 18 1.56 8.21 -5.95
CA PHE A 18 0.79 9.13 -6.79
C PHE A 18 0.89 10.57 -6.27
N PRO A 19 2.07 11.21 -6.36
CA PRO A 19 2.29 12.55 -5.79
C PRO A 19 1.45 13.65 -6.46
N GLU A 20 1.04 13.46 -7.70
CA GLU A 20 0.20 14.42 -8.46
C GLU A 20 -1.30 14.30 -8.14
N SER A 21 -1.71 13.25 -7.41
CA SER A 21 -3.11 12.99 -7.12
C SER A 21 -3.50 13.47 -5.73
N SER A 22 -4.78 13.87 -5.55
CA SER A 22 -5.32 14.10 -4.21
C SER A 22 -5.28 12.81 -3.37
N GLN A 23 -5.15 12.93 -2.05
CA GLN A 23 -5.01 11.76 -1.16
C GLN A 23 -6.11 10.70 -1.35
N ALA A 24 -7.35 11.14 -1.59
CA ALA A 24 -8.48 10.23 -1.83
C ALA A 24 -8.32 9.46 -3.15
N VAL A 25 -7.94 10.16 -4.23
CA VAL A 25 -7.73 9.56 -5.55
C VAL A 25 -6.54 8.61 -5.52
N ALA A 26 -5.43 9.05 -4.92
CA ALA A 26 -4.22 8.23 -4.75
C ALA A 26 -4.55 6.94 -4.00
N THR A 27 -5.26 7.04 -2.86
CA THR A 27 -5.63 5.86 -2.04
C THR A 27 -6.52 4.90 -2.82
N ASN A 28 -7.54 5.41 -3.51
CA ASN A 28 -8.43 4.57 -4.31
C ASN A 28 -7.68 3.87 -5.44
N ARG A 29 -6.73 4.55 -6.09
CA ARG A 29 -5.90 3.97 -7.15
C ARG A 29 -4.96 2.89 -6.61
N LEU A 30 -4.28 3.16 -5.50
CA LEU A 30 -3.42 2.17 -4.83
C LEU A 30 -4.24 0.93 -4.42
N MET A 31 -5.39 1.13 -3.78
CA MET A 31 -6.25 0.03 -3.36
C MET A 31 -6.78 -0.79 -4.54
N ARG A 32 -7.07 -0.15 -5.69
CA ARG A 32 -7.44 -0.85 -6.91
C ARG A 32 -6.31 -1.75 -7.43
N TRP A 33 -5.05 -1.30 -7.36
CA TRP A 33 -3.90 -2.14 -7.72
C TRP A 33 -3.71 -3.30 -6.75
N VAL A 34 -3.81 -3.03 -5.45
CA VAL A 34 -3.72 -4.06 -4.41
C VAL A 34 -4.82 -5.12 -4.59
N HIS A 35 -6.06 -4.71 -4.81
CA HIS A 35 -7.19 -5.63 -5.03
C HIS A 35 -7.13 -6.35 -6.38
N GLY A 36 -6.54 -5.74 -7.41
CA GLY A 36 -6.32 -6.39 -8.71
C GLY A 36 -5.27 -7.49 -8.64
N CYS A 37 -4.31 -7.38 -7.71
CA CYS A 37 -3.26 -8.36 -7.51
C CYS A 37 -3.66 -9.41 -6.46
N ARG A 38 -4.33 -10.48 -6.91
CA ARG A 38 -4.72 -11.62 -6.06
C ARG A 38 -3.60 -12.19 -5.17
N PRO A 39 -2.36 -12.45 -5.66
CA PRO A 39 -1.30 -12.98 -4.80
C PRO A 39 -0.91 -11.99 -3.70
N LEU A 40 -0.78 -10.70 -4.02
CA LEU A 40 -0.49 -9.66 -3.02
C LEU A 40 -1.59 -9.59 -1.96
N MET A 41 -2.86 -9.66 -2.35
CA MET A 41 -3.97 -9.64 -1.41
C MET A 41 -3.94 -10.86 -0.46
N ALA A 42 -3.63 -12.05 -0.98
CA ALA A 42 -3.50 -13.26 -0.16
C ALA A 42 -2.35 -13.13 0.86
N GLU A 43 -1.19 -12.60 0.46
CA GLU A 43 -0.07 -12.35 1.36
C GLU A 43 -0.38 -11.27 2.41
N LEU A 44 -1.12 -10.23 2.02
CA LEU A 44 -1.60 -9.21 2.94
C LEU A 44 -2.57 -9.79 3.97
N GLU A 45 -3.53 -10.62 3.55
CA GLU A 45 -4.47 -11.30 4.45
C GLU A 45 -3.73 -12.25 5.41
N ALA A 46 -2.75 -13.02 4.92
CA ALA A 46 -1.88 -13.84 5.77
C ALA A 46 -1.04 -13.00 6.75
N ALA A 47 -0.70 -11.76 6.40
CA ALA A 47 -0.05 -10.78 7.28
C ALA A 47 -1.04 -10.02 8.19
N GLY A 48 -2.31 -10.42 8.24
CA GLY A 48 -3.33 -9.84 9.11
C GLY A 48 -3.91 -8.51 8.61
N TYR A 49 -3.86 -8.25 7.31
CA TYR A 49 -4.44 -7.05 6.72
C TYR A 49 -5.96 -7.03 6.82
N SER A 50 -6.51 -5.89 7.28
CA SER A 50 -7.95 -5.62 7.22
C SER A 50 -8.28 -4.45 6.29
N ARG A 51 -9.35 -4.59 5.51
CA ARG A 51 -9.83 -3.56 4.57
C ARG A 51 -10.17 -2.24 5.27
N SER A 52 -10.63 -2.27 6.53
CA SER A 52 -10.95 -1.08 7.33
C SER A 52 -9.73 -0.45 8.02
N GLN A 53 -8.57 -1.12 8.00
CA GLN A 53 -7.37 -0.65 8.70
C GLN A 53 -6.83 0.64 8.06
N LYS A 54 -6.57 1.69 8.84
CA LYS A 54 -6.01 2.95 8.31
C LYS A 54 -4.48 2.91 8.15
N TRP A 55 -3.82 2.13 8.99
CA TRP A 55 -2.37 2.01 9.10
C TRP A 55 -1.89 0.70 8.50
N LEU A 56 -0.81 0.71 7.74
CA LEU A 56 -0.15 -0.47 7.24
C LEU A 56 1.05 -0.77 8.12
N THR A 57 1.23 -2.03 8.50
CA THR A 57 2.43 -2.47 9.23
C THR A 57 3.64 -2.47 8.31
N VAL A 58 4.85 -2.50 8.88
CA VAL A 58 6.11 -2.60 8.11
C VAL A 58 6.05 -3.77 7.13
N ARG A 59 5.54 -4.93 7.58
CA ARG A 59 5.38 -6.13 6.75
C ARG A 59 4.40 -5.92 5.60
N GLN A 60 3.26 -5.26 5.85
CA GLN A 60 2.27 -4.98 4.80
C GLN A 60 2.81 -3.98 3.76
N VAL A 61 3.55 -2.95 4.20
CA VAL A 61 4.21 -2.02 3.29
C VAL A 61 5.28 -2.73 2.46
N ALA A 62 6.07 -3.62 3.07
CA ALA A 62 7.07 -4.42 2.37
C ALA A 62 6.44 -5.26 1.25
N LEU A 63 5.32 -5.93 1.53
CA LEU A 63 4.60 -6.73 0.54
C LEU A 63 4.10 -5.87 -0.62
N ILE A 64 3.47 -4.74 -0.32
CA ILE A 64 2.96 -3.82 -1.35
C ILE A 64 4.10 -3.35 -2.26
N VAL A 65 5.24 -2.98 -1.68
CA VAL A 65 6.42 -2.50 -2.42
C VAL A 65 7.10 -3.63 -3.20
N ALA A 66 7.16 -4.84 -2.65
CA ALA A 66 7.70 -6.00 -3.35
C ALA A 66 6.88 -6.36 -4.61
N HIS A 67 5.56 -6.17 -4.58
CA HIS A 67 4.68 -6.47 -5.70
C HIS A 67 4.46 -5.30 -6.67
N LEU A 68 4.41 -4.06 -6.18
CA LEU A 68 4.11 -2.87 -7.00
C LEU A 68 5.36 -2.04 -7.37
N GLY A 69 6.52 -2.32 -6.76
CA GLY A 69 7.75 -1.56 -6.92
C GLY A 69 7.95 -0.49 -5.84
N GLU A 70 9.14 0.12 -5.79
CA GLU A 70 9.38 1.28 -4.93
C GLU A 70 8.68 2.53 -5.52
N PRO A 71 7.93 3.30 -4.71
CA PRO A 71 7.30 4.54 -5.14
C PRO A 71 8.28 5.71 -5.31
#